data_AF-A0A3P7M7F0-F1
#
_entry.id   AF-A0A3P7M7F0-F1
#
_cell.length_a   1.000
_cell.length_b   1.000
_cell.length_c   1.000
_cell.angle_alpha   90.00
_cell.angle_beta   90.00
_cell.angle_gamma   90.00
#
_symmetry.space_group_name_H-M   'P 1'
#
loop_
_entity.id
_entity.type
_entity.pdbx_description
1 polymer ?
#
loop_
_entity_poly.entity_id
_entity_poly.type
_entity_poly.pdbx_seq_one_letter_code
_entity_poly.pdbx_strand_id
1 'polypeptide(L)'
;MEEIYEVLWAWLSAVPLPDSSDLKQISDWGKTFLRKFIIDRLTESIYDMAVVNFPKSYPTLSTLRNCMIRVLEYGREKLVNTLIADVESQLLHIAVDTPTILNGYSLCVESLRELDPSCVIMHRVCKVIKEYLKKRPDTVRQIINYITSEKRDDLAAHLANRCGTIVDEDELTGANDDFLPEAMNLSLWRHWMPDPIDASPGESGRFRQAADVFNMLVSVYGSKEMFVKEYRQLLAERLTSSNTKDPIFERRYLDLLKLRFNEGELQQCEVMLKDIRDSQRIDRTALGKKCIPVSACVISSHFWPKIVSETVSEFPAALEEALVEYEKAFMDHKESRKLQWMRAVGCVEVTLKLGDVEVDKVVPNPIAAVLYLYLEKESWTVAEVAERLTISKGVARRRLEWWRTQGLLMQSLPTGATAEEWSL
;
A
#
# COMPACT_ATOMS: atom_id res chain seq x y z
N MET A 1 7.78 -36.96 -18.72
CA MET A 1 9.13 -36.84 -19.32
C MET A 1 9.78 -38.21 -19.48
N GLU A 2 9.83 -39.05 -18.45
CA GLU A 2 10.44 -40.40 -18.52
C GLU A 2 9.80 -41.30 -19.58
N GLU A 3 8.47 -41.31 -19.70
CA GLU A 3 7.77 -42.09 -20.74
C GLU A 3 8.15 -41.68 -22.18
N ILE A 4 8.32 -40.38 -22.44
CA ILE A 4 8.77 -39.87 -23.76
C ILE A 4 10.21 -40.33 -24.02
N TYR A 5 11.04 -40.39 -22.97
CA TYR A 5 12.41 -40.89 -23.09
C TYR A 5 12.47 -42.39 -23.28
N GLU A 6 11.62 -43.17 -22.63
CA GLU A 6 11.55 -44.61 -22.87
C GLU A 6 11.12 -44.94 -24.30
N VAL A 7 10.14 -44.21 -24.84
CA VAL A 7 9.69 -44.37 -26.22
C VAL A 7 10.77 -43.92 -27.22
N LEU A 8 11.42 -42.78 -26.99
CA LEU A 8 12.54 -42.32 -27.81
C LEU A 8 13.74 -43.26 -27.74
N TRP A 9 14.02 -43.82 -26.56
CA TRP A 9 15.12 -44.78 -26.36
C TRP A 9 14.83 -46.11 -27.03
N ALA A 10 13.59 -46.62 -26.92
CA ALA A 10 13.13 -47.81 -27.63
C ALA A 10 13.20 -47.63 -29.16
N TRP A 11 12.84 -46.45 -29.67
CA TRP A 11 12.98 -46.13 -31.10
C TRP A 11 14.45 -46.00 -31.52
N LEU A 12 15.28 -45.27 -30.76
CA LEU A 12 16.70 -45.07 -31.06
C LEU A 12 17.50 -46.38 -31.06
N SER A 13 17.19 -47.29 -30.14
CA SER A 13 17.81 -48.63 -30.05
C SER A 13 17.40 -49.57 -31.18
N ALA A 14 16.32 -49.28 -31.91
CA ALA A 14 15.93 -50.02 -33.11
C ALA A 14 16.66 -49.52 -34.38
N VAL A 15 17.35 -48.39 -34.32
CA VAL A 15 18.16 -47.86 -35.43
C VAL A 15 19.50 -48.61 -35.47
N PRO A 16 19.90 -49.17 -36.63
CA PRO A 16 21.16 -49.90 -36.73
C PRO A 16 22.35 -48.92 -36.68
N LEU A 17 22.86 -48.69 -35.48
CA LEU A 17 24.07 -47.89 -35.22
C LEU A 17 25.24 -48.83 -34.89
N PRO A 18 26.45 -48.53 -35.39
CA PRO A 18 27.60 -49.43 -35.29
C PRO A 18 28.17 -49.55 -33.86
N ASP A 19 28.05 -48.52 -33.01
CA ASP A 19 28.60 -48.50 -31.66
C ASP A 19 27.60 -48.08 -30.57
N SER A 20 27.66 -48.74 -29.41
CA SER A 20 26.80 -48.44 -28.24
C SER A 20 27.08 -47.08 -27.58
N SER A 21 28.24 -46.49 -27.83
CA SER A 21 28.59 -45.12 -27.43
C SER A 21 27.81 -44.07 -28.21
N ASP A 22 27.58 -44.31 -29.51
CA ASP A 22 26.91 -43.38 -30.40
C ASP A 22 25.41 -43.29 -30.06
N LEU A 23 24.80 -44.42 -29.68
CA LEU A 23 23.44 -44.48 -29.15
C LEU A 23 23.26 -43.60 -27.90
N LYS A 24 24.23 -43.61 -26.97
CA LYS A 24 24.19 -42.78 -25.76
C LYS A 24 24.32 -41.29 -26.11
N GLN A 25 25.25 -40.94 -26.98
CA GLN A 25 25.43 -39.55 -27.43
C GLN A 25 24.18 -39.00 -28.13
N ILE A 26 23.56 -39.77 -29.03
CA ILE A 26 22.34 -39.35 -29.75
C ILE A 26 21.16 -39.18 -28.79
N SER A 27 21.01 -40.09 -27.81
CA SER A 27 20.00 -39.94 -26.76
C SER A 27 20.22 -38.68 -25.92
N ASP A 28 21.46 -38.36 -25.56
CA ASP A 28 21.78 -37.18 -24.77
C ASP A 28 21.57 -35.88 -25.58
N TRP A 29 21.83 -35.91 -26.89
CA TRP A 29 21.47 -34.83 -27.80
C TRP A 29 19.96 -34.69 -27.94
N GLY A 30 19.21 -35.78 -28.07
CA GLY A 30 17.74 -35.78 -28.10
C GLY A 30 17.14 -35.23 -26.81
N LYS A 31 17.67 -35.62 -25.64
CA LYS A 31 17.32 -35.05 -24.32
C LYS A 31 17.56 -33.56 -24.27
N THR A 32 18.71 -33.11 -24.76
CA THR A 32 19.07 -31.69 -24.77
C THR A 32 18.15 -30.91 -25.71
N PHE A 33 17.89 -31.44 -26.90
CA PHE A 33 17.00 -30.82 -27.89
C PHE A 33 15.56 -30.71 -27.38
N LEU A 34 15.01 -31.79 -26.81
CA LEU A 34 13.66 -31.79 -26.25
C LEU A 34 13.53 -30.75 -25.12
N ARG A 35 14.52 -30.68 -24.22
CA ARG A 35 14.54 -29.67 -23.15
C ARG A 35 14.61 -28.24 -23.70
N LYS A 36 15.45 -27.98 -24.73
CA LYS A 36 15.51 -26.68 -25.39
C LYS A 36 14.16 -26.30 -26.03
N PHE A 37 13.53 -27.25 -26.73
CA PHE A 37 12.23 -27.02 -27.35
C PHE A 37 11.13 -26.74 -26.31
N ILE A 38 11.12 -27.47 -25.19
CA ILE A 38 10.21 -27.21 -24.08
C ILE A 38 10.45 -25.80 -23.51
N ILE A 39 11.70 -25.40 -23.29
CA ILE A 39 12.04 -24.04 -22.82
C ILE A 39 11.51 -23.00 -23.81
N ASP A 40 11.75 -23.16 -25.10
CA ASP A 40 11.28 -22.21 -26.12
C ASP A 40 9.74 -22.09 -26.13
N ARG A 41 9.03 -23.21 -26.02
CA ARG A 41 7.55 -23.21 -25.99
C ARG A 41 7.01 -22.58 -24.71
N LEU A 42 7.59 -22.91 -23.55
CA LEU A 42 7.17 -22.34 -22.27
C LEU A 42 7.54 -20.86 -22.13
N THR A 43 8.57 -20.41 -22.85
CA THR A 43 8.96 -19.00 -22.88
C THR A 43 7.89 -18.13 -23.56
N GLU A 44 7.20 -18.64 -24.58
CA GLU A 44 6.12 -17.90 -25.26
C GLU A 44 4.90 -17.66 -24.37
N SER A 45 4.67 -18.49 -23.34
CA SER A 45 3.54 -18.36 -22.41
C SER A 45 4.00 -17.95 -21.00
N ILE A 46 5.17 -17.35 -20.86
CA ILE A 46 5.78 -17.06 -19.55
C ILE A 46 4.97 -16.05 -18.75
N TYR A 47 4.39 -15.04 -19.41
CA TYR A 47 3.56 -14.03 -18.76
C TYR A 47 2.32 -14.65 -18.09
N ASP A 48 1.57 -15.48 -18.83
CA ASP A 48 0.38 -16.15 -18.30
C ASP A 48 0.72 -17.08 -17.13
N MET A 49 1.88 -17.73 -17.18
CA MET A 49 2.31 -18.63 -16.10
C MET A 49 2.78 -17.85 -14.87
N ALA A 50 3.60 -16.81 -15.04
CA ALA A 50 4.24 -16.10 -13.93
C ALA A 50 3.29 -15.06 -13.29
N VAL A 51 2.56 -14.29 -14.10
CA VAL A 51 1.81 -13.11 -13.66
C VAL A 51 0.32 -13.42 -13.44
N VAL A 52 -0.28 -14.29 -14.27
CA VAL A 52 -1.74 -14.51 -14.26
C VAL A 52 -2.15 -15.74 -13.46
N ASN A 53 -1.47 -16.88 -13.67
CA ASN A 53 -1.90 -18.18 -13.14
C ASN A 53 -1.13 -18.66 -11.90
N PHE A 54 -0.18 -17.88 -11.40
CA PHE A 54 0.52 -18.21 -10.15
C PHE A 54 -0.43 -18.04 -8.96
N PRO A 55 -0.50 -18.98 -7.99
CA PRO A 55 0.41 -20.10 -7.71
C PRO A 55 0.06 -21.44 -8.42
N LYS A 56 -1.05 -21.53 -9.17
CA LYS A 56 -1.48 -22.78 -9.82
C LYS A 56 -0.48 -23.27 -10.89
N SER A 57 0.26 -22.34 -11.51
CA SER A 57 1.30 -22.61 -12.50
C SER A 57 2.64 -23.10 -11.92
N TYR A 58 2.77 -23.22 -10.60
CA TYR A 58 4.02 -23.62 -9.93
C TYR A 58 4.66 -24.90 -10.49
N PRO A 59 3.92 -26.01 -10.76
CA PRO A 59 4.51 -27.23 -11.31
C PRO A 59 5.18 -27.02 -12.68
N THR A 60 4.58 -26.15 -13.51
CA THR A 60 5.11 -25.82 -14.84
C THR A 60 6.35 -24.95 -14.74
N LEU A 61 6.37 -23.97 -13.83
CA LEU A 61 7.56 -23.15 -13.55
C LEU A 61 8.71 -24.00 -12.97
N SER A 62 8.40 -24.95 -12.08
CA SER A 62 9.39 -25.90 -11.56
C SER A 62 9.96 -26.79 -12.67
N THR A 63 9.11 -27.22 -13.62
CA THR A 63 9.55 -27.97 -14.80
C THR A 63 10.47 -27.12 -15.70
N LEU A 64 10.12 -25.85 -15.93
CA LEU A 64 10.92 -24.91 -16.70
C LEU A 64 12.29 -24.70 -16.04
N ARG A 65 12.33 -24.45 -14.72
CA ARG A 65 13.57 -24.36 -13.94
C ARG A 65 14.45 -25.59 -14.09
N ASN A 66 13.88 -26.78 -13.91
CA ASN A 66 14.61 -28.04 -14.04
C ASN A 66 15.17 -28.25 -15.45
N CYS A 67 14.44 -27.81 -16.48
CA CYS A 67 14.93 -27.86 -17.86
C CYS A 67 16.07 -26.87 -18.09
N MET A 68 15.97 -25.63 -17.59
CA MET A 68 17.02 -24.62 -17.74
C MET A 68 18.32 -25.02 -17.04
N ILE A 69 18.26 -25.51 -15.81
CA ILE A 69 19.45 -25.97 -15.05
C ILE A 69 20.16 -27.11 -15.80
N ARG A 70 19.39 -28.04 -16.38
CA ARG A 70 19.95 -29.21 -17.08
C ARG A 70 20.50 -28.92 -18.48
N VAL A 71 20.29 -27.71 -19.02
CA VAL A 71 20.77 -27.30 -20.35
C VAL A 71 21.68 -26.08 -20.24
N LEU A 72 22.48 -26.02 -19.17
CA LEU A 72 23.46 -24.94 -18.95
C LEU A 72 22.84 -23.55 -19.12
N GLU A 73 21.65 -23.35 -18.52
CA GLU A 73 20.99 -22.04 -18.47
C GLU A 73 20.57 -21.47 -19.84
N TYR A 74 20.37 -22.35 -20.83
CA TYR A 74 19.86 -21.96 -22.14
C TYR A 74 18.50 -21.26 -22.06
N GLY A 75 18.36 -20.13 -22.78
CA GLY A 75 17.09 -19.44 -22.97
C GLY A 75 16.78 -18.34 -21.95
N ARG A 76 17.63 -18.10 -20.94
CA ARG A 76 17.41 -17.04 -19.92
C ARG A 76 17.21 -15.64 -20.52
N GLU A 77 18.11 -15.21 -21.40
CA GLU A 77 18.03 -13.92 -22.10
C GLU A 77 16.75 -13.79 -22.93
N LYS A 78 16.41 -14.84 -23.69
CA LYS A 78 15.18 -14.88 -24.49
C LYS A 78 13.94 -14.79 -23.60
N LEU A 79 13.94 -15.48 -22.46
CA LEU A 79 12.86 -15.45 -21.48
C LEU A 79 12.68 -14.06 -20.88
N VAL A 80 13.77 -13.42 -20.46
CA VAL A 80 13.74 -12.06 -19.92
C VAL A 80 13.18 -11.08 -20.96
N ASN A 81 13.69 -11.10 -22.19
CA ASN A 81 13.26 -10.17 -23.23
C ASN A 81 11.79 -10.38 -23.64
N THR A 82 11.35 -11.64 -23.72
CA THR A 82 9.94 -11.97 -24.02
C THR A 82 9.02 -11.51 -22.89
N LEU A 83 9.38 -11.81 -21.64
CA LEU A 83 8.59 -11.41 -20.48
C LEU A 83 8.53 -9.89 -20.31
N ILE A 84 9.63 -9.16 -20.57
CA ILE A 84 9.63 -7.70 -20.55
C ILE A 84 8.67 -7.15 -21.60
N ALA A 85 8.71 -7.65 -22.84
CA ALA A 85 7.80 -7.21 -23.90
C ALA A 85 6.32 -7.49 -23.57
N ASP A 86 6.03 -8.65 -22.97
CA ASP A 86 4.68 -9.01 -22.55
C ASP A 86 4.20 -8.13 -21.37
N VAL A 87 5.07 -7.87 -20.39
CA VAL A 87 4.77 -6.98 -19.27
C VAL A 87 4.53 -5.55 -19.75
N GLU A 88 5.35 -5.03 -20.67
CA GLU A 88 5.17 -3.71 -21.26
C GLU A 88 3.86 -3.57 -22.04
N SER A 89 3.50 -4.59 -22.81
CA SER A 89 2.29 -4.57 -23.64
C SER A 89 1.00 -4.82 -22.84
N GLN A 90 1.02 -5.75 -21.88
CA GLN A 90 -0.19 -6.21 -21.19
C GLN A 90 -0.38 -5.64 -19.79
N LEU A 91 0.68 -5.27 -19.07
CA LEU A 91 0.59 -4.78 -17.68
C LEU A 91 0.88 -3.28 -17.56
N LEU A 92 1.88 -2.77 -18.29
CA LEU A 92 2.40 -1.40 -18.12
C LEU A 92 1.74 -0.36 -19.05
N HIS A 93 0.41 -0.39 -19.14
CA HIS A 93 -0.34 0.57 -19.93
C HIS A 93 -1.28 1.43 -19.08
N ILE A 94 -1.68 2.60 -19.62
CA ILE A 94 -2.40 3.65 -18.88
C ILE A 94 -3.77 3.18 -18.37
N ALA A 95 -4.40 2.22 -19.06
CA ALA A 95 -5.71 1.71 -18.68
C ALA A 95 -5.69 0.78 -17.45
N VAL A 96 -4.54 0.26 -17.06
CA VAL A 96 -4.41 -0.58 -15.85
C VAL A 96 -4.25 0.30 -14.62
N ASP A 97 -5.05 0.02 -13.60
CA ASP A 97 -4.97 0.67 -12.30
C ASP A 97 -3.72 0.25 -11.52
N THR A 98 -3.24 1.14 -10.67
CA THR A 98 -2.00 0.94 -9.90
C THR A 98 -2.04 -0.30 -8.99
N PRO A 99 -3.15 -0.62 -8.27
CA PRO A 99 -3.25 -1.85 -7.48
C PRO A 99 -3.06 -3.13 -8.29
N THR A 100 -3.63 -3.24 -9.48
CA THR A 100 -3.44 -4.40 -10.37
C THR A 100 -1.99 -4.56 -10.79
N ILE A 101 -1.28 -3.46 -11.08
CA ILE A 101 0.15 -3.51 -11.39
C ILE A 101 0.96 -3.97 -10.18
N LEU A 102 0.62 -3.53 -8.97
CA LEU A 102 1.29 -3.97 -7.73
C LEU A 102 1.05 -5.44 -7.43
N ASN A 103 -0.15 -5.96 -7.71
CA ASN A 103 -0.42 -7.38 -7.60
C ASN A 103 0.40 -8.20 -8.61
N GLY A 104 0.42 -7.77 -9.88
CA GLY A 104 1.28 -8.37 -10.91
C GLY A 104 2.76 -8.34 -10.53
N TYR A 105 3.23 -7.23 -9.95
CA TYR A 105 4.60 -7.09 -9.44
C TYR A 105 4.92 -8.09 -8.32
N SER A 106 4.01 -8.25 -7.34
CA SER A 106 4.15 -9.23 -6.27
C SER A 106 4.21 -10.66 -6.82
N LEU A 107 3.33 -11.00 -7.76
CA LEU A 107 3.29 -12.31 -8.40
C LEU A 107 4.55 -12.57 -9.24
N CYS A 108 5.07 -11.55 -9.93
CA CYS A 108 6.37 -11.62 -10.60
C CYS A 108 7.51 -11.93 -9.62
N VAL A 109 7.56 -11.26 -8.47
CA VAL A 109 8.60 -11.51 -7.46
C VAL A 109 8.52 -12.94 -6.94
N GLU A 110 7.32 -13.41 -6.56
CA GLU A 110 7.12 -14.76 -6.03
C GLU A 110 7.41 -15.84 -7.08
N SER A 111 6.87 -15.72 -8.29
CA SER A 111 7.02 -16.71 -9.36
C SER A 111 8.43 -16.78 -9.93
N LEU A 112 9.10 -15.62 -10.14
CA LEU A 112 10.45 -15.58 -10.69
C LEU A 112 11.51 -16.01 -9.69
N ARG A 113 11.26 -15.85 -8.38
CA ARG A 113 12.14 -16.39 -7.32
C ARG A 113 12.14 -17.91 -7.33
N GLU A 114 10.99 -18.53 -7.56
CA GLU A 114 10.88 -19.99 -7.68
C GLU A 114 11.52 -20.52 -8.97
N LEU A 115 11.47 -19.73 -10.06
CA LEU A 115 12.07 -20.05 -11.35
C LEU A 115 13.61 -19.94 -11.33
N ASP A 116 14.14 -18.88 -10.74
CA ASP A 116 15.56 -18.53 -10.75
C ASP A 116 16.08 -18.19 -9.33
N PRO A 117 16.73 -19.14 -8.64
CA PRO A 117 17.28 -18.92 -7.30
C PRO A 117 18.36 -17.83 -7.22
N SER A 118 19.01 -17.49 -8.34
CA SER A 118 19.96 -16.36 -8.38
C SER A 118 19.27 -15.00 -8.31
N CYS A 119 17.95 -14.97 -8.53
CA CYS A 119 17.09 -13.78 -8.58
C CYS A 119 17.50 -12.75 -9.63
N VAL A 120 18.38 -13.08 -10.58
CA VAL A 120 18.85 -12.15 -11.63
C VAL A 120 17.72 -11.81 -12.60
N ILE A 121 16.95 -12.81 -13.04
CA ILE A 121 15.79 -12.60 -13.94
C ILE A 121 14.75 -11.71 -13.27
N MET A 122 14.47 -11.97 -11.99
CA MET A 122 13.52 -11.19 -11.19
C MET A 122 13.92 -9.70 -11.16
N HIS A 123 15.17 -9.38 -10.84
CA HIS A 123 15.61 -7.99 -10.74
C HIS A 123 15.55 -7.25 -12.08
N ARG A 124 15.92 -7.91 -13.19
CA ARG A 124 15.84 -7.31 -14.54
C ARG A 124 14.40 -6.95 -14.92
N VAL A 125 13.45 -7.87 -14.73
CA VAL A 125 12.03 -7.64 -15.05
C VAL A 125 11.40 -6.62 -14.08
N CYS A 126 11.67 -6.77 -12.78
CA CYS A 126 11.15 -5.86 -11.76
C CYS A 126 11.66 -4.43 -11.95
N LYS A 127 12.88 -4.23 -12.46
CA LYS A 127 13.41 -2.89 -12.77
C LYS A 127 12.53 -2.11 -13.74
N VAL A 128 12.05 -2.76 -14.81
CA VAL A 128 11.16 -2.14 -15.81
C VAL A 128 9.83 -1.72 -15.16
N ILE A 129 9.26 -2.60 -14.32
CA ILE A 129 8.02 -2.31 -13.59
C ILE A 129 8.23 -1.17 -12.58
N LYS A 130 9.36 -1.18 -11.84
CA LYS A 130 9.75 -0.12 -10.89
C LYS A 130 9.85 1.24 -11.59
N GLU A 131 10.52 1.32 -12.73
CA GLU A 131 10.69 2.56 -13.50
C GLU A 131 9.36 3.12 -14.01
N TYR A 132 8.41 2.24 -14.35
CA TYR A 132 7.05 2.65 -14.72
C TYR A 132 6.25 3.15 -13.50
N LEU A 133 6.26 2.41 -12.38
CA LEU A 133 5.57 2.78 -11.15
C LEU A 133 6.08 4.12 -10.58
N LYS A 134 7.38 4.40 -10.65
CA LYS A 134 7.97 5.69 -10.23
C LYS A 134 7.41 6.91 -10.97
N LYS A 135 6.87 6.73 -12.19
CA LYS A 135 6.27 7.82 -12.99
C LYS A 135 4.84 8.16 -12.56
N ARG A 136 4.15 7.25 -11.86
CA ARG A 136 2.78 7.44 -11.43
C ARG A 136 2.72 8.19 -10.08
N PRO A 137 1.91 9.26 -9.95
CA PRO A 137 1.89 10.09 -8.75
C PRO A 137 1.22 9.42 -7.54
N ASP A 138 0.34 8.44 -7.76
CA ASP A 138 -0.43 7.74 -6.74
C ASP A 138 0.25 6.48 -6.20
N THR A 139 1.36 6.05 -6.83
CA THR A 139 2.09 4.81 -6.52
C THR A 139 2.38 4.63 -5.05
N VAL A 140 2.89 5.67 -4.39
CA VAL A 140 3.27 5.62 -2.98
C VAL A 140 2.07 5.26 -2.10
N ARG A 141 1.00 6.05 -2.19
CA ARG A 141 -0.21 5.82 -1.40
C ARG A 141 -0.82 4.45 -1.69
N GLN A 142 -0.80 4.01 -2.95
CA GLN A 142 -1.29 2.70 -3.33
C GLN A 142 -0.44 1.55 -2.80
N ILE A 143 0.89 1.65 -2.79
CA ILE A 143 1.76 0.61 -2.20
C ILE A 143 1.49 0.47 -0.71
N ILE A 144 1.37 1.58 0.03
CA ILE A 144 1.09 1.51 1.46
C ILE A 144 -0.29 0.92 1.72
N ASN A 145 -1.30 1.33 0.94
CA ASN A 145 -2.64 0.74 1.01
C ASN A 145 -2.60 -0.77 0.71
N TYR A 146 -1.87 -1.18 -0.33
CA TYR A 146 -1.72 -2.57 -0.73
C TYR A 146 -1.07 -3.43 0.36
N ILE A 147 0.02 -2.92 0.95
CA ILE A 147 0.76 -3.52 2.06
C ILE A 147 -0.11 -3.63 3.32
N THR A 148 -0.87 -2.58 3.65
CA THR A 148 -1.65 -2.49 4.90
C THR A 148 -3.07 -3.05 4.81
N SER A 149 -3.62 -3.25 3.61
CA SER A 149 -5.04 -3.57 3.40
C SER A 149 -5.25 -4.80 2.52
N GLU A 150 -4.80 -4.79 1.26
CA GLU A 150 -5.15 -5.82 0.25
C GLU A 150 -4.39 -7.15 0.43
N LYS A 151 -3.07 -7.13 0.64
CA LYS A 151 -2.24 -8.33 0.87
C LYS A 151 -1.85 -8.53 2.33
N ARG A 152 -2.68 -8.06 3.25
CA ARG A 152 -2.42 -8.04 4.69
C ARG A 152 -1.97 -9.39 5.26
N ASP A 153 -2.65 -10.47 4.92
CA ASP A 153 -2.43 -11.78 5.54
C ASP A 153 -1.26 -12.52 4.91
N ASP A 154 -1.09 -12.41 3.58
CA ASP A 154 0.04 -12.99 2.84
C ASP A 154 1.35 -12.31 3.23
N LEU A 155 1.38 -10.97 3.24
CA LEU A 155 2.59 -10.20 3.51
C LEU A 155 2.97 -10.22 5.00
N ALA A 156 2.02 -10.48 5.91
CA ALA A 156 2.33 -10.69 7.33
C ALA A 156 3.24 -11.91 7.54
N ALA A 157 3.09 -12.97 6.75
CA ALA A 157 3.98 -14.13 6.79
C ALA A 157 5.40 -13.76 6.31
N HIS A 158 5.49 -12.99 5.24
CA HIS A 158 6.74 -12.44 4.71
C HIS A 158 7.45 -11.51 5.73
N LEU A 159 6.69 -10.61 6.38
CA LEU A 159 7.18 -9.71 7.42
C LEU A 159 7.64 -10.46 8.69
N ALA A 160 6.98 -11.55 9.04
CA ALA A 160 7.36 -12.40 10.18
C ALA A 160 8.61 -13.24 9.90
N ASN A 161 8.82 -13.65 8.64
CA ASN A 161 10.03 -14.36 8.24
C ASN A 161 11.20 -13.37 8.23
N ARG A 162 12.15 -13.50 9.16
CA ARG A 162 13.26 -12.54 9.41
C ARG A 162 14.33 -12.53 8.29
N CYS A 163 13.94 -12.52 7.03
CA CYS A 163 14.88 -12.44 5.92
C CYS A 163 15.14 -10.96 5.59
N GLY A 164 16.28 -10.45 6.04
CA GLY A 164 16.81 -9.13 5.72
C GLY A 164 16.18 -7.95 6.44
N THR A 165 17.01 -7.13 7.09
CA THR A 165 16.71 -5.69 7.30
C THR A 165 16.49 -5.03 5.95
N ILE A 166 15.60 -4.04 5.86
CA ILE A 166 15.50 -3.25 4.62
C ILE A 166 16.85 -2.56 4.44
N VAL A 167 17.47 -2.69 3.27
CA VAL A 167 18.70 -2.00 2.94
C VAL A 167 18.46 -1.22 1.66
N ASP A 168 18.88 0.04 1.61
CA ASP A 168 18.70 0.87 0.42
C ASP A 168 19.61 0.36 -0.70
N GLU A 169 19.07 0.20 -1.91
CA GLU A 169 19.83 -0.34 -3.07
C GLU A 169 21.11 0.48 -3.34
N ASP A 170 21.08 1.80 -3.07
CA ASP A 170 22.20 2.71 -3.27
C ASP A 170 23.31 2.56 -2.20
N GLU A 171 22.99 2.07 -1.00
CA GLU A 171 23.98 1.80 0.06
C GLU A 171 24.77 0.50 -0.18
N LEU A 172 24.29 -0.33 -1.11
CA LEU A 172 24.78 -1.69 -1.37
C LEU A 172 25.65 -1.82 -2.61
N THR A 173 25.61 -0.85 -3.54
CA THR A 173 26.47 -0.90 -4.73
C THR A 173 27.94 -0.85 -4.32
N GLY A 174 28.67 -1.96 -4.53
CA GLY A 174 30.07 -2.09 -4.12
C GLY A 174 30.29 -2.43 -2.65
N ALA A 175 29.24 -2.76 -1.88
CA ALA A 175 29.38 -3.28 -0.53
C ALA A 175 29.98 -4.70 -0.58
N ASN A 176 30.94 -5.00 0.31
CA ASN A 176 31.49 -6.34 0.41
C ASN A 176 30.52 -7.25 1.18
N ASP A 177 30.09 -8.34 0.53
CA ASP A 177 29.18 -9.36 1.06
C ASP A 177 29.61 -9.91 2.42
N ASP A 178 30.92 -9.92 2.73
CA ASP A 178 31.47 -10.42 3.99
C ASP A 178 31.00 -9.65 5.23
N PHE A 179 30.54 -8.40 5.07
CA PHE A 179 30.07 -7.55 6.16
C PHE A 179 28.55 -7.58 6.34
N LEU A 180 27.82 -8.37 5.55
CA LEU A 180 26.38 -8.53 5.72
C LEU A 180 26.08 -9.44 6.93
N PRO A 181 25.13 -9.09 7.82
CA PRO A 181 24.81 -9.89 9.02
C PRO A 181 24.45 -11.35 8.71
N GLU A 182 23.82 -11.61 7.56
CA GLU A 182 23.44 -12.96 7.11
C GLU A 182 24.63 -13.75 6.51
N ALA A 183 25.71 -13.09 6.09
CA ALA A 183 26.93 -13.72 5.60
C ALA A 183 27.83 -14.27 6.74
N MET A 184 27.64 -13.80 7.98
CA MET A 184 28.34 -14.34 9.16
C MET A 184 27.88 -15.74 9.58
N ASN A 185 26.79 -16.26 8.98
CA ASN A 185 26.32 -17.61 9.26
C ASN A 185 27.14 -18.66 8.47
N LEU A 186 28.21 -19.16 9.12
CA LEU A 186 29.14 -20.19 8.64
C LEU A 186 28.49 -21.53 8.23
N SER A 187 27.17 -21.68 8.29
CA SER A 187 26.45 -22.86 7.80
C SER A 187 26.10 -22.78 6.31
N LEU A 188 26.15 -21.59 5.70
CA LEU A 188 25.69 -21.35 4.33
C LEU A 188 26.76 -21.53 3.23
N TRP A 189 28.06 -21.64 3.58
CA TRP A 189 29.15 -21.73 2.59
C TRP A 189 29.04 -22.96 1.66
N ARG A 190 28.47 -24.07 2.14
CA ARG A 190 28.27 -25.30 1.35
C ARG A 190 27.22 -25.16 0.25
N HIS A 191 26.33 -24.17 0.38
CA HIS A 191 25.27 -23.89 -0.58
C HIS A 191 25.60 -22.66 -1.45
N TRP A 192 26.80 -22.11 -1.29
CA TRP A 192 27.26 -21.01 -2.13
C TRP A 192 27.44 -21.50 -3.56
N MET A 193 26.83 -20.78 -4.50
CA MET A 193 27.01 -20.97 -5.93
C MET A 193 27.50 -19.66 -6.53
N PRO A 194 28.39 -19.72 -7.55
CA PRO A 194 28.78 -18.52 -8.28
C PRO A 194 27.57 -17.90 -8.97
N ASP A 195 27.62 -16.59 -9.15
CA ASP A 195 26.61 -15.87 -9.92
C ASP A 195 26.60 -16.34 -11.38
N PRO A 196 25.42 -16.34 -12.02
CA PRO A 196 25.29 -16.67 -13.44
C PRO A 196 25.93 -15.59 -14.32
N ILE A 197 26.20 -15.93 -15.58
CA ILE A 197 26.96 -15.06 -16.50
C ILE A 197 26.25 -13.75 -16.84
N ASP A 198 24.93 -13.70 -16.65
CA ASP A 198 24.06 -12.56 -16.88
C ASP A 198 23.95 -11.62 -15.66
N ALA A 199 24.59 -11.95 -14.53
CA ALA A 199 24.64 -11.08 -13.36
C ALA A 199 25.47 -9.82 -13.65
N SER A 200 24.96 -8.65 -13.25
CA SER A 200 25.71 -7.39 -13.35
C SER A 200 26.92 -7.42 -12.40
N PRO A 201 28.13 -7.06 -12.86
CA PRO A 201 29.29 -6.94 -11.99
C PRO A 201 29.08 -5.89 -10.89
N GLY A 202 29.40 -6.22 -9.64
CA GLY A 202 29.31 -5.29 -8.50
C GLY A 202 27.98 -5.32 -7.74
N GLU A 203 27.02 -6.14 -8.17
CA GLU A 203 25.80 -6.44 -7.41
C GLU A 203 26.00 -7.70 -6.54
N SER A 204 25.63 -7.61 -5.27
CA SER A 204 25.64 -8.75 -4.34
C SER A 204 24.58 -9.79 -4.71
N GLY A 205 25.00 -11.03 -5.00
CA GLY A 205 24.09 -12.15 -5.18
C GLY A 205 23.28 -12.45 -3.90
N ARG A 206 23.85 -12.21 -2.71
CA ARG A 206 23.16 -12.40 -1.43
C ARG A 206 22.04 -11.40 -1.23
N PHE A 207 22.26 -10.13 -1.59
CA PHE A 207 21.21 -9.11 -1.55
C PHE A 207 20.06 -9.46 -2.49
N ARG A 208 20.37 -9.87 -3.73
CA ARG A 208 19.35 -10.30 -4.69
C ARG A 208 18.49 -11.44 -4.14
N GLN A 209 19.09 -12.38 -3.42
CA GLN A 209 18.39 -13.50 -2.80
C GLN A 209 17.60 -13.14 -1.53
N ALA A 210 18.04 -12.11 -0.80
CA ALA A 210 17.38 -11.56 0.37
C ALA A 210 16.23 -10.59 0.03
N ALA A 211 16.10 -10.17 -1.23
CA ALA A 211 15.03 -9.32 -1.70
C ALA A 211 13.67 -10.05 -1.68
N ASP A 212 12.89 -9.82 -0.63
CA ASP A 212 11.51 -10.29 -0.51
C ASP A 212 10.52 -9.33 -1.18
N VAL A 213 9.26 -9.74 -1.37
CA VAL A 213 8.18 -8.90 -1.94
C VAL A 213 8.11 -7.54 -1.25
N PHE A 214 8.21 -7.51 0.07
CA PHE A 214 8.20 -6.27 0.84
C PHE A 214 9.40 -5.37 0.52
N ASN A 215 10.63 -5.90 0.50
CA ASN A 215 11.84 -5.14 0.15
C ASN A 215 11.78 -4.65 -1.31
N MET A 216 11.25 -5.48 -2.20
CA MET A 216 11.03 -5.13 -3.60
C MET A 216 9.97 -4.05 -3.80
N LEU A 217 8.96 -3.96 -2.93
CA LEU A 217 7.98 -2.87 -2.95
C LEU A 217 8.54 -1.58 -2.34
N VAL A 218 9.31 -1.68 -1.24
CA VAL A 218 9.94 -0.51 -0.61
C VAL A 218 11.02 0.09 -1.53
N SER A 219 11.79 -0.72 -2.25
CA SER A 219 12.77 -0.21 -3.24
C SER A 219 12.14 0.57 -4.40
N VAL A 220 10.83 0.45 -4.66
CA VAL A 220 10.13 1.34 -5.62
C VAL A 220 10.22 2.81 -5.18
N TYR A 221 10.30 3.08 -3.87
CA TYR A 221 10.40 4.42 -3.29
C TYR A 221 11.78 5.06 -3.44
N GLY A 222 12.82 4.26 -3.64
CA GLY A 222 14.21 4.69 -3.54
C GLY A 222 14.70 4.86 -2.09
N SER A 223 13.92 5.45 -1.18
CA SER A 223 14.32 5.63 0.23
C SER A 223 13.27 5.21 1.26
N LYS A 224 13.74 4.69 2.39
CA LYS A 224 12.92 4.31 3.56
C LYS A 224 12.19 5.50 4.18
N GLU A 225 12.81 6.68 4.19
CA GLU A 225 12.23 7.89 4.83
C GLU A 225 10.91 8.31 4.18
N MET A 226 10.81 8.18 2.85
CA MET A 226 9.60 8.50 2.10
C MET A 226 8.46 7.56 2.45
N PHE A 227 8.76 6.26 2.62
CA PHE A 227 7.78 5.28 3.10
C PHE A 227 7.25 5.65 4.48
N VAL A 228 8.15 5.95 5.43
CA VAL A 228 7.76 6.31 6.82
C VAL A 228 6.88 7.56 6.85
N LYS A 229 7.24 8.59 6.08
CA LYS A 229 6.48 9.84 6.01
C LYS A 229 5.04 9.63 5.52
N GLU A 230 4.88 8.84 4.48
CA GLU A 230 3.58 8.57 3.84
C GLU A 230 2.76 7.57 4.65
N TYR A 231 3.40 6.59 5.27
CA TYR A 231 2.74 5.66 6.19
C TYR A 231 2.18 6.41 7.40
N ARG A 232 2.93 7.37 7.95
CA ARG A 232 2.46 8.25 9.02
C ARG A 232 1.24 9.08 8.59
N GLN A 233 1.23 9.61 7.37
CA GLN A 233 0.11 10.38 6.84
C GLN A 233 -1.15 9.50 6.71
N LEU A 234 -0.99 8.31 6.12
CA LEU A 234 -2.07 7.35 5.93
C LEU A 234 -2.62 6.83 7.27
N LEU A 235 -1.74 6.53 8.23
CA LEU A 235 -2.15 6.13 9.58
C LEU A 235 -2.92 7.26 10.27
N ALA A 236 -2.49 8.52 10.14
CA ALA A 236 -3.22 9.65 10.71
C ALA A 236 -4.63 9.77 10.10
N GLU A 237 -4.77 9.62 8.78
CA GLU A 237 -6.05 9.64 8.08
C GLU A 237 -6.97 8.48 8.52
N ARG A 238 -6.44 7.26 8.67
CA ARG A 238 -7.20 6.09 9.14
C ARG A 238 -7.66 6.24 10.59
N LEU A 239 -6.80 6.74 11.47
CA LEU A 239 -7.11 6.89 12.90
C LEU A 239 -8.09 8.05 13.17
N THR A 240 -8.06 9.10 12.35
CA THR A 240 -8.99 10.25 12.47
C THR A 240 -10.33 9.99 11.80
N SER A 241 -10.38 9.15 10.76
CA SER A 241 -11.62 8.77 10.09
C SER A 241 -12.51 7.92 11.01
N SER A 242 -13.83 8.17 10.98
CA SER A 242 -14.81 7.48 11.83
C SER A 242 -15.04 6.01 11.45
N ASN A 243 -14.71 5.61 10.21
CA ASN A 243 -15.16 4.37 9.60
C ASN A 243 -14.28 3.13 9.88
N THR A 244 -13.04 3.30 10.35
CA THR A 244 -12.06 2.18 10.41
C THR A 244 -11.11 2.28 11.61
N LYS A 245 -11.64 2.35 12.83
CA LYS A 245 -10.84 2.37 14.05
C LYS A 245 -10.63 0.95 14.61
N ASP A 246 -9.73 0.18 14.00
CA ASP A 246 -9.19 -1.01 14.67
C ASP A 246 -7.76 -0.74 15.19
N PRO A 247 -7.62 -0.09 16.37
CA PRO A 247 -6.31 0.26 16.93
C PRO A 247 -5.48 -0.97 17.32
N ILE A 248 -6.13 -2.13 17.55
CA ILE A 248 -5.45 -3.37 17.92
C ILE A 248 -4.77 -3.94 16.67
N PHE A 249 -5.49 -3.93 15.55
CA PHE A 249 -4.94 -4.35 14.27
C PHE A 249 -3.76 -3.48 13.83
N GLU A 250 -3.93 -2.16 13.80
CA GLU A 250 -2.86 -1.22 13.41
C GLU A 250 -1.62 -1.38 14.30
N ARG A 251 -1.81 -1.69 15.58
CA ARG A 251 -0.71 -1.97 16.51
C ARG A 251 0.05 -3.25 16.13
N ARG A 252 -0.66 -4.35 15.89
CA ARG A 252 -0.03 -5.61 15.48
C ARG A 252 0.73 -5.45 14.16
N TYR A 253 0.15 -4.72 13.22
CA TYR A 253 0.78 -4.45 11.94
C TYR A 253 2.05 -3.59 12.08
N LEU A 254 2.00 -2.56 12.92
CA LEU A 254 3.17 -1.76 13.25
C LEU A 254 4.29 -2.60 13.88
N ASP A 255 3.94 -3.51 14.79
CA ASP A 255 4.92 -4.40 15.42
C ASP A 255 5.58 -5.36 14.39
N LEU A 256 4.87 -5.75 13.33
CA LEU A 256 5.45 -6.49 12.19
C LEU A 256 6.40 -5.64 11.35
N LEU A 257 6.00 -4.39 11.02
CA LEU A 257 6.87 -3.46 10.29
C LEU A 257 8.18 -3.20 11.05
N LYS A 258 8.13 -3.07 12.38
CA LYS A 258 9.32 -2.87 13.22
C LYS A 258 10.36 -3.98 13.12
N LEU A 259 10.02 -5.17 12.63
CA LEU A 259 10.99 -6.24 12.39
C LEU A 259 11.93 -5.94 11.21
N ARG A 260 11.55 -5.01 10.33
CA ARG A 260 12.24 -4.69 9.08
C ARG A 260 12.91 -3.30 9.08
N PHE A 261 12.43 -2.39 9.92
CA PHE A 261 12.97 -1.04 10.12
C PHE A 261 13.91 -0.99 11.32
N ASN A 262 14.76 0.04 11.37
CA ASN A 262 15.64 0.29 12.49
C ASN A 262 14.86 0.83 13.70
N GLU A 263 15.46 0.74 14.89
CA GLU A 263 14.86 1.24 16.11
C GLU A 263 14.67 2.77 16.03
N GLY A 264 13.45 3.25 16.28
CA GLY A 264 13.12 4.68 16.32
C GLY A 264 12.51 5.25 15.03
N GLU A 265 12.69 4.62 13.87
CA GLU A 265 12.16 5.14 12.59
C GLU A 265 10.62 5.24 12.59
N LEU A 266 9.95 4.28 13.25
CA LEU A 266 8.49 4.21 13.37
C LEU A 266 7.94 4.78 14.68
N GLN A 267 8.78 5.44 15.50
CA GLN A 267 8.40 5.92 16.83
C GLN A 267 7.18 6.87 16.79
N GLN A 268 7.09 7.72 15.77
CA GLN A 268 5.96 8.65 15.64
C GLN A 268 4.62 7.90 15.47
N CYS A 269 4.61 6.83 14.68
CA CYS A 269 3.42 5.99 14.49
C CYS A 269 3.01 5.27 15.79
N GLU A 270 3.99 4.87 16.61
CA GLU A 270 3.72 4.26 17.93
C GLU A 270 3.06 5.24 18.89
N VAL A 271 3.52 6.50 18.91
CA VAL A 271 2.93 7.55 19.73
C VAL A 271 1.50 7.84 19.26
N MET A 272 1.23 7.87 17.95
CA MET A 272 -0.11 8.07 17.42
C MET A 272 -1.10 6.99 17.89
N LEU A 273 -0.71 5.71 17.86
CA LEU A 273 -1.56 4.62 18.36
C LEU A 273 -1.76 4.69 19.87
N LYS A 274 -0.71 5.07 20.61
CA LYS A 274 -0.82 5.30 22.05
C LYS A 274 -1.80 6.43 22.36
N ASP A 275 -1.73 7.54 21.63
CA ASP A 275 -2.63 8.68 21.78
C ASP A 275 -4.09 8.26 21.58
N ILE A 276 -4.40 7.46 20.55
CA ILE A 276 -5.76 6.96 20.31
C ILE A 276 -6.27 6.10 21.48
N ARG A 277 -5.46 5.16 21.98
CA ARG A 277 -5.85 4.32 23.11
C ARG A 277 -6.05 5.14 24.38
N ASP A 278 -5.12 6.06 24.65
CA ASP A 278 -5.20 6.94 25.82
C ASP A 278 -6.42 7.88 25.70
N SER A 279 -6.72 8.36 24.50
CA SER A 279 -7.92 9.15 24.21
C SER A 279 -9.19 8.37 24.46
N GLN A 280 -9.31 7.12 24.00
CA GLN A 280 -10.48 6.29 24.26
C GLN A 280 -10.74 6.07 25.75
N ARG A 281 -9.68 5.96 26.56
CA ARG A 281 -9.79 5.82 28.01
C ARG A 281 -10.29 7.12 28.66
N ILE A 282 -9.76 8.25 28.23
CA ILE A 282 -10.16 9.57 28.72
C ILE A 282 -11.60 9.87 28.31
N ASP A 283 -11.95 9.60 27.05
CA ASP A 283 -13.28 9.83 26.49
C ASP A 283 -14.36 9.07 27.26
N ARG A 284 -14.11 7.80 27.62
CA ARG A 284 -15.02 7.01 28.49
C ARG A 284 -15.21 7.61 29.88
N THR A 285 -14.21 8.31 30.40
CA THR A 285 -14.27 8.94 31.73
C THR A 285 -14.95 10.31 31.65
N ALA A 286 -14.75 11.02 30.53
CA ALA A 286 -15.32 12.33 30.26
C ALA A 286 -16.75 12.28 29.70
N LEU A 287 -17.21 11.14 29.18
CA LEU A 287 -18.59 10.87 28.75
C LEU A 287 -19.54 10.90 29.98
N GLY A 288 -19.90 12.10 30.40
CA GLY A 288 -20.95 12.33 31.39
C GLY A 288 -22.35 12.21 30.76
N LYS A 289 -23.37 11.91 31.59
CA LYS A 289 -24.79 11.98 31.19
C LYS A 289 -25.20 13.45 31.01
N LYS A 290 -25.11 13.98 29.80
CA LYS A 290 -25.35 15.41 29.52
C LYS A 290 -26.16 15.66 28.25
N CYS A 291 -26.59 16.91 28.09
CA CYS A 291 -27.49 17.38 27.04
C CYS A 291 -26.94 17.19 25.62
N ILE A 292 -25.61 17.35 25.43
CA ILE A 292 -24.92 17.04 24.17
C ILE A 292 -23.73 16.13 24.49
N PRO A 293 -23.74 14.85 24.05
CA PRO A 293 -22.60 13.96 24.23
C PRO A 293 -21.45 14.38 23.31
N VAL A 294 -20.31 14.75 23.90
CA VAL A 294 -19.07 15.04 23.17
C VAL A 294 -18.14 13.84 23.30
N SER A 295 -17.74 13.27 22.16
CA SER A 295 -16.65 12.29 22.09
C SER A 295 -15.45 12.93 21.41
N ALA A 296 -14.30 12.97 22.09
CA ALA A 296 -13.10 13.63 21.58
C ALA A 296 -11.94 12.66 21.34
N CYS A 297 -11.19 12.93 20.27
CA CYS A 297 -9.95 12.26 19.94
C CYS A 297 -8.76 13.18 20.28
N VAL A 298 -8.12 12.97 21.42
CA VAL A 298 -6.98 13.76 21.89
C VAL A 298 -5.69 13.21 21.30
N ILE A 299 -4.97 14.05 20.57
CA ILE A 299 -3.74 13.69 19.85
C ILE A 299 -2.56 14.59 20.24
N SER A 300 -1.33 14.11 20.09
CA SER A 300 -0.12 14.91 20.33
C SER A 300 0.30 15.72 19.09
N SER A 301 0.46 17.03 19.24
CA SER A 301 0.75 17.93 18.11
C SER A 301 2.09 17.69 17.41
N HIS A 302 3.11 17.21 18.14
CA HIS A 302 4.46 17.03 17.61
C HIS A 302 4.67 15.73 16.84
N PHE A 303 3.93 14.66 17.17
CA PHE A 303 4.11 13.34 16.57
C PHE A 303 3.16 13.08 15.41
N TRP A 304 2.04 13.79 15.37
CA TRP A 304 1.08 13.71 14.29
C TRP A 304 1.52 14.57 13.10
N PRO A 305 1.23 14.15 11.86
CA PRO A 305 1.44 15.00 10.70
C PRO A 305 0.53 16.23 10.79
N LYS A 306 0.89 17.31 10.07
CA LYS A 306 0.06 18.51 10.03
C LYS A 306 -1.28 18.18 9.36
N ILE A 307 -2.32 18.07 10.17
CA ILE A 307 -3.68 17.89 9.67
C ILE A 307 -4.13 19.26 9.14
N VAL A 308 -4.01 19.44 7.82
CA VAL A 308 -4.51 20.65 7.15
C VAL A 308 -6.02 20.65 7.31
N SER A 309 -6.51 21.54 8.17
CA SER A 309 -7.93 21.71 8.41
C SER A 309 -8.32 23.15 8.14
N GLU A 310 -9.50 23.32 7.55
CA GLU A 310 -10.10 24.64 7.39
C GLU A 310 -10.35 25.26 8.77
N THR A 311 -10.46 26.57 8.88
CA THR A 311 -10.80 27.21 10.16
C THR A 311 -12.31 27.21 10.31
N VAL A 312 -12.84 26.48 11.30
CA VAL A 312 -14.20 26.68 11.81
C VAL A 312 -14.06 27.46 13.10
N SER A 313 -14.38 28.75 13.03
CA SER A 313 -14.13 29.68 14.13
C SER A 313 -15.23 29.61 15.19
N GLU A 314 -16.48 29.37 14.80
CA GLU A 314 -17.64 29.56 15.66
C GLU A 314 -18.53 28.32 15.70
N PHE A 315 -18.83 27.88 16.93
CA PHE A 315 -19.87 26.91 17.21
C PHE A 315 -21.02 27.59 17.98
N PRO A 316 -22.24 27.04 17.93
CA PRO A 316 -23.35 27.52 18.74
C PRO A 316 -22.99 27.47 20.23
N ALA A 317 -23.53 28.41 21.03
CA ALA A 317 -23.20 28.55 22.45
C ALA A 317 -23.36 27.23 23.24
N ALA A 318 -24.41 26.46 22.95
CA ALA A 318 -24.64 25.16 23.60
C ALA A 318 -23.52 24.14 23.33
N LEU A 319 -22.95 24.14 22.12
CA LEU A 319 -21.84 23.25 21.77
C LEU A 319 -20.52 23.76 22.39
N GLU A 320 -20.31 25.07 22.45
CA GLU A 320 -19.15 25.66 23.15
C GLU A 320 -19.14 25.33 24.64
N GLU A 321 -20.30 25.42 25.30
CA GLU A 321 -20.45 25.01 26.70
C GLU A 321 -20.08 23.54 26.89
N ALA A 322 -20.52 22.66 25.98
CA ALA A 322 -20.19 21.24 26.02
C ALA A 322 -18.67 20.98 25.82
N LEU A 323 -18.01 21.73 24.93
CA LEU A 323 -16.56 21.63 24.72
C LEU A 323 -15.75 22.11 25.93
N VAL A 324 -16.14 23.23 26.54
CA VAL A 324 -15.50 23.77 27.76
C VAL A 324 -15.65 22.78 28.91
N GLU A 325 -16.80 22.12 29.00
CA GLU A 325 -17.05 21.15 30.05
C GLU A 325 -16.25 19.85 29.85
N TYR A 326 -16.11 19.39 28.60
CA TYR A 326 -15.19 18.29 28.27
C TYR A 326 -13.74 18.67 28.63
N GLU A 327 -13.33 19.91 28.35
CA GLU A 327 -11.99 20.41 28.70
C GLU A 327 -11.75 20.38 30.22
N LYS A 328 -12.75 20.74 31.04
CA LYS A 328 -12.66 20.61 32.51
C LYS A 328 -12.48 19.17 32.94
N ALA A 329 -13.32 18.25 32.45
CA ALA A 329 -13.21 16.82 32.76
C ALA A 329 -11.84 16.23 32.32
N PHE A 330 -11.29 16.74 31.21
CA PHE A 330 -9.94 16.38 30.77
C PHE A 330 -8.86 16.90 31.71
N MET A 331 -8.95 18.16 32.15
CA MET A 331 -7.99 18.76 33.08
C MET A 331 -8.01 18.07 34.45
N ASP A 332 -9.17 17.64 34.94
CA ASP A 332 -9.28 16.86 36.18
C ASP A 332 -8.53 15.51 36.07
N HIS A 333 -8.46 14.93 34.87
CA HIS A 333 -7.71 13.70 34.61
C HIS A 333 -6.22 13.93 34.30
N LYS A 334 -5.88 15.09 33.74
CA LYS A 334 -4.50 15.50 33.37
C LYS A 334 -4.26 16.97 33.73
N GLU A 335 -3.97 17.20 35.01
CA GLU A 335 -3.87 18.53 35.63
C GLU A 335 -2.83 19.48 35.00
N SER A 336 -1.85 18.97 34.24
CA SER A 336 -0.76 19.74 33.63
C SER A 336 -0.95 20.04 32.13
N ARG A 337 -2.12 19.77 31.54
CA ARG A 337 -2.33 19.91 30.09
C ARG A 337 -3.63 20.65 29.74
N LYS A 338 -3.55 21.51 28.73
CA LYS A 338 -4.70 22.20 28.14
C LYS A 338 -5.04 21.61 26.77
N LEU A 339 -6.34 21.56 26.43
CA LEU A 339 -6.79 21.11 25.11
C LEU A 339 -6.79 22.27 24.11
N GLN A 340 -6.43 21.95 22.86
CA GLN A 340 -6.65 22.83 21.72
C GLN A 340 -7.52 22.09 20.71
N TRP A 341 -8.74 22.60 20.51
CA TRP A 341 -9.73 21.96 19.64
C TRP A 341 -9.42 22.21 18.17
N MET A 342 -9.32 21.14 17.37
CA MET A 342 -9.30 21.20 15.91
C MET A 342 -10.74 21.19 15.37
N ARG A 343 -11.41 22.34 15.45
CA ARG A 343 -12.87 22.47 15.24
C ARG A 343 -13.37 21.97 13.88
N ALA A 344 -12.57 22.08 12.83
CA ALA A 344 -12.94 21.61 11.50
C ALA A 344 -12.79 20.10 11.29
N VAL A 345 -12.04 19.40 12.16
CA VAL A 345 -11.81 17.96 12.06
C VAL A 345 -12.77 17.23 12.98
N GLY A 346 -13.74 16.53 12.38
CA GLY A 346 -14.76 15.79 13.13
C GLY A 346 -16.10 15.78 12.40
N CYS A 347 -17.07 15.12 13.02
CA CYS A 347 -18.46 15.10 12.58
C CYS A 347 -19.36 15.38 13.78
N VAL A 348 -20.51 16.00 13.50
CA VAL A 348 -21.62 16.16 14.44
C VAL A 348 -22.80 15.35 13.94
N GLU A 349 -23.47 14.66 14.85
CA GLU A 349 -24.78 14.07 14.60
C GLU A 349 -25.86 15.12 14.92
N VAL A 350 -26.63 15.50 13.90
CA VAL A 350 -27.64 16.56 13.98
C VAL A 350 -29.01 15.96 13.70
N THR A 351 -29.93 16.14 14.65
CA THR A 351 -31.36 15.87 14.48
C THR A 351 -32.04 17.13 13.97
N LEU A 352 -32.53 17.09 12.73
CA LEU A 352 -33.23 18.21 12.09
C LEU A 352 -34.74 17.98 12.21
N LYS A 353 -35.45 18.94 12.81
CA LYS A 353 -36.92 18.93 12.88
C LYS A 353 -37.49 19.89 11.83
N LEU A 354 -38.04 19.33 10.75
CA LEU A 354 -38.68 20.08 9.68
C LEU A 354 -40.20 19.86 9.77
N GLY A 355 -40.90 20.72 10.51
CA GLY A 355 -42.31 20.52 10.82
C GLY A 355 -42.52 19.25 11.65
N ASP A 356 -43.26 18.28 11.10
CA ASP A 356 -43.58 17.00 11.75
C ASP A 356 -42.56 15.87 11.48
N VAL A 357 -41.51 16.13 10.69
CA VAL A 357 -40.50 15.12 10.31
C VAL A 357 -39.18 15.38 11.04
N GLU A 358 -38.70 14.37 11.75
CA GLU A 358 -37.36 14.34 12.36
C GLU A 358 -36.40 13.52 11.51
N VAL A 359 -35.24 14.09 11.18
CA VAL A 359 -34.19 13.42 10.40
C VAL A 359 -32.86 13.53 11.10
N ASP A 360 -32.26 12.39 11.42
CA ASP A 360 -30.90 12.31 11.97
C ASP A 360 -29.87 12.22 10.84
N LYS A 361 -28.85 13.09 10.88
CA LYS A 361 -27.73 13.05 9.93
C LYS A 361 -26.40 13.24 10.64
N VAL A 362 -25.41 12.43 10.25
CA VAL A 362 -24.01 12.63 10.62
C VAL A 362 -23.34 13.50 9.57
N VAL A 363 -22.83 14.66 9.98
CA VAL A 363 -22.32 15.69 9.06
C VAL A 363 -20.96 16.20 9.53
N PRO A 364 -19.97 16.34 8.63
CA PRO A 364 -18.69 16.96 8.96
C PRO A 364 -18.86 18.38 9.53
N ASN A 365 -18.05 18.74 10.53
CA ASN A 365 -18.14 20.05 11.21
C ASN A 365 -18.14 21.26 10.26
N PRO A 366 -17.32 21.30 9.18
CA PRO A 366 -17.33 22.43 8.25
C PRO A 366 -18.64 22.57 7.46
N ILE A 367 -19.32 21.45 7.21
CA ILE A 367 -20.61 21.43 6.51
C ILE A 367 -21.73 21.82 7.49
N ALA A 368 -21.69 21.30 8.72
CA ALA A 368 -22.61 21.67 9.80
C ALA A 368 -22.52 23.17 10.16
N ALA A 369 -21.35 23.79 10.05
CA ALA A 369 -21.15 25.22 10.30
C ALA A 369 -22.06 26.12 9.44
N VAL A 370 -22.43 25.68 8.23
CA VAL A 370 -23.38 26.40 7.38
C VAL A 370 -24.79 26.39 7.97
N LEU A 371 -25.22 25.27 8.57
CA LEU A 371 -26.54 25.20 9.22
C LEU A 371 -26.64 26.14 10.42
N TYR A 372 -25.55 26.34 11.16
CA TYR A 372 -25.55 27.24 12.32
C TYR A 372 -25.86 28.69 11.93
N LEU A 373 -25.51 29.12 10.72
CA LEU A 373 -25.87 30.46 10.21
C LEU A 373 -27.37 30.64 10.07
N TYR A 374 -28.10 29.58 9.74
CA TYR A 374 -29.55 29.64 9.59
C TYR A 374 -30.30 29.70 10.93
N LEU A 375 -29.61 29.56 12.05
CA LEU A 375 -30.15 29.89 13.38
C LEU A 375 -30.23 31.41 13.60
N GLU A 376 -29.41 32.20 12.90
CA GLU A 376 -29.38 33.67 13.01
C GLU A 376 -30.32 34.34 12.00
N LYS A 377 -30.37 33.82 10.76
CA LYS A 377 -31.13 34.41 9.64
C LYS A 377 -31.63 33.32 8.68
N GLU A 378 -32.86 33.45 8.17
CA GLU A 378 -33.50 32.44 7.31
C GLU A 378 -32.96 32.39 5.86
N SER A 379 -32.35 33.48 5.37
CA SER A 379 -31.82 33.57 4.00
C SER A 379 -30.42 34.16 3.94
N TRP A 380 -29.56 33.57 3.13
CA TRP A 380 -28.15 33.96 3.00
C TRP A 380 -27.70 34.00 1.54
N THR A 381 -26.82 34.96 1.21
CA THR A 381 -26.12 34.94 -0.09
C THR A 381 -24.77 34.23 0.02
N VAL A 382 -24.24 33.73 -1.09
CA VAL A 382 -22.92 33.06 -1.12
C VAL A 382 -21.79 33.96 -0.63
N ALA A 383 -21.90 35.28 -0.86
CA ALA A 383 -20.90 36.25 -0.40
C ALA A 383 -20.94 36.44 1.12
N GLU A 384 -22.15 36.55 1.69
CA GLU A 384 -22.34 36.66 3.15
C GLU A 384 -21.85 35.41 3.88
N VAL A 385 -22.17 34.21 3.37
CA VAL A 385 -21.69 32.94 3.96
C VAL A 385 -20.16 32.85 3.91
N ALA A 386 -19.55 33.29 2.81
CA ALA A 386 -18.10 33.28 2.65
C ALA A 386 -17.40 34.24 3.63
N GLU A 387 -17.97 35.42 3.84
CA GLU A 387 -17.45 36.41 4.78
C GLU A 387 -17.63 35.95 6.23
N ARG A 388 -18.83 35.49 6.59
CA ARG A 388 -19.17 35.08 7.96
C ARG A 388 -18.37 33.86 8.43
N LEU A 389 -18.14 32.89 7.55
CA LEU A 389 -17.34 31.68 7.84
C LEU A 389 -15.86 31.85 7.52
N THR A 390 -15.42 33.02 7.05
CA THR A 390 -14.04 33.30 6.60
C THR A 390 -13.49 32.28 5.60
N ILE A 391 -14.32 31.82 4.65
CA ILE A 391 -13.99 30.83 3.61
C ILE A 391 -14.03 31.42 2.21
N SER A 392 -13.45 30.72 1.23
CA SER A 392 -13.56 31.13 -0.17
C SER A 392 -14.99 30.94 -0.71
N LYS A 393 -15.41 31.83 -1.63
CA LYS A 393 -16.73 31.74 -2.29
C LYS A 393 -16.98 30.38 -2.97
N GLY A 394 -15.93 29.75 -3.49
CA GLY A 394 -16.02 28.42 -4.11
C GLY A 394 -16.27 27.28 -3.11
N VAL A 395 -15.74 27.38 -1.88
CA VAL A 395 -16.02 26.42 -0.80
C VAL A 395 -17.43 26.65 -0.25
N ALA A 396 -17.82 27.90 -0.01
CA ALA A 396 -19.16 28.26 0.46
C ALA A 396 -20.25 27.70 -0.48
N ARG A 397 -20.11 27.92 -1.80
CA ARG A 397 -21.04 27.39 -2.80
C ARG A 397 -21.14 25.86 -2.76
N ARG A 398 -20.02 25.14 -2.67
CA ARG A 398 -20.03 23.67 -2.60
C ARG A 398 -20.74 23.14 -1.35
N ARG A 399 -20.61 23.81 -0.21
CA ARG A 399 -21.30 23.39 1.03
C ARG A 399 -22.80 23.68 0.98
N LEU A 400 -23.20 24.83 0.44
CA LEU A 400 -24.62 25.16 0.20
C LEU A 400 -25.26 24.17 -0.78
N GLU A 401 -24.55 23.87 -1.87
CA GLU A 401 -24.97 22.88 -2.86
C GLU A 401 -25.14 21.48 -2.26
N TRP A 402 -24.23 21.08 -1.36
CA TRP A 402 -24.38 19.82 -0.63
C TRP A 402 -25.70 19.78 0.13
N TRP A 403 -26.04 20.83 0.90
CA TRP A 403 -27.32 20.91 1.61
C TRP A 403 -28.54 20.96 0.69
N ARG A 404 -28.41 21.55 -0.52
CA ARG A 404 -29.44 21.48 -1.57
C ARG A 404 -29.64 20.07 -2.10
N THR A 405 -28.56 19.31 -2.36
CA THR A 405 -28.68 17.89 -2.74
C THR A 405 -29.31 17.04 -1.65
N GLN A 406 -29.18 17.46 -0.39
CA GLN A 406 -29.83 16.84 0.76
C GLN A 406 -31.29 17.26 0.96
N GLY A 407 -31.81 18.20 0.15
CA GLY A 407 -33.19 18.68 0.18
C GLY A 407 -33.48 19.69 1.30
N LEU A 408 -32.46 20.27 1.92
CA LEU A 408 -32.61 21.17 3.07
C LEU A 408 -32.57 22.65 2.71
N LEU A 409 -31.97 23.03 1.58
CA LEU A 409 -31.89 24.42 1.14
C LEU A 409 -32.52 24.56 -0.24
N MET A 410 -33.25 25.65 -0.44
CA MET A 410 -33.75 26.09 -1.73
C MET A 410 -32.92 27.25 -2.26
N GLN A 411 -32.61 27.18 -3.55
CA GLN A 411 -31.91 28.24 -4.27
C GLN A 411 -32.94 29.11 -5.00
N SER A 412 -32.94 30.40 -4.71
CA SER A 412 -33.77 31.39 -5.40
C SER A 412 -32.90 32.47 -6.04
N LEU A 413 -33.30 32.89 -7.24
CA LEU A 413 -32.73 34.07 -7.89
C LEU A 413 -33.84 35.11 -8.01
N PRO A 414 -33.91 36.10 -7.09
CA PRO A 414 -34.92 37.13 -7.16
C PRO A 414 -34.83 37.89 -8.48
N THR A 415 -35.98 38.25 -9.06
CA THR A 415 -36.06 38.92 -10.36
C THR A 415 -35.39 40.30 -10.28
N GLY A 416 -34.23 40.45 -10.92
CA GLY A 416 -33.42 41.68 -10.89
C GLY A 416 -32.23 41.68 -9.92
N ALA A 417 -32.02 40.60 -9.15
CA ALA A 417 -30.86 40.47 -8.27
C ALA A 417 -29.63 39.92 -9.02
N THR A 418 -28.45 40.39 -8.65
CA THR A 418 -27.15 39.91 -9.16
C THR A 418 -26.55 38.78 -8.31
N ALA A 419 -27.21 38.42 -7.20
CA ALA A 419 -26.74 37.42 -6.25
C ALA A 419 -27.82 36.36 -5.98
N GLU A 420 -27.39 35.10 -5.95
CA GLU A 420 -28.21 33.94 -5.56
C GLU A 420 -28.48 33.96 -4.05
N GLU A 421 -29.76 33.80 -3.69
CA GLU A 421 -30.21 33.67 -2.30
C GLU A 421 -30.52 32.20 -1.98
N TRP A 422 -30.07 31.76 -0.81
CA TRP A 422 -30.24 30.41 -0.30
C TRP A 422 -31.10 30.50 0.97
N SER A 423 -32.23 29.81 0.99
CA SER A 423 -33.15 29.76 2.13
C SER A 423 -33.38 28.32 2.59
N LEU A 424 -33.72 28.16 3.87
CA LEU A 424 -34.24 26.89 4.40
C LEU A 424 -35.60 26.52 3.79
#